data_AF-A0A915YTV8-F1
#
_entry.id   AF-A0A915YTV8-F1
#
_cell.length_a   1.000
_cell.length_b   1.000
_cell.length_c   1.000
_cell.angle_alpha   90.00
_cell.angle_beta   90.00
_cell.angle_gamma   90.00
#
_symmetry.space_group_name_H-M   'P 1'
#
loop_
_entity.id
_entity.type
_entity.pdbx_description
1 polymer ?
#
loop_
_entity_poly.entity_id
_entity_poly.type
_entity_poly.pdbx_seq_one_letter_code
_entity_poly.pdbx_strand_id
1 'polypeptide(L)'
;MESFQSKVSEKYNKKLFGLIHHVQYNNNPCIIYKQKYMFYHLNNVTVKEIVHELKIHRKVDYHDNIIRCYGITSTEYHNNNNYMLVMEYANSGNLQSYLKINFDKLTWDDKYNMAYQLACAVSCLHKEGIIHRDLHSGEQYDVDLILEISQGLRETVVPGTPEEYVKIYTKCWDREPDNRPTIYQSLIMLL
;
A
#
# COMPACT_ATOMS: atom_id res chain seq x y z
N MET A 1 20.39 11.89 -8.28
CA MET A 1 19.48 10.91 -8.92
C MET A 1 20.40 9.83 -9.45
N GLU A 2 20.44 8.68 -8.77
CA GLU A 2 21.41 7.63 -9.06
C GLU A 2 20.82 6.61 -10.02
N SER A 3 21.60 6.18 -11.01
CA SER A 3 21.17 5.21 -12.01
C SER A 3 21.30 3.78 -11.48
N PHE A 4 20.20 3.04 -11.45
CA PHE A 4 20.21 1.60 -11.14
C PHE A 4 20.57 0.79 -12.39
N GLN A 5 21.67 0.02 -12.36
CA GLN A 5 21.95 -0.99 -13.38
C GLN A 5 21.42 -2.35 -12.88
N SER A 6 20.35 -2.86 -13.50
CA SER A 6 19.76 -4.15 -13.14
C SER A 6 20.40 -5.30 -13.92
N LYS A 7 20.86 -6.34 -13.22
CA LYS A 7 21.14 -7.66 -13.82
C LYS A 7 19.94 -8.56 -13.55
N VAL A 8 19.21 -8.95 -14.60
CA VAL A 8 17.97 -9.73 -14.47
C VAL A 8 18.30 -11.16 -14.07
N SER A 9 17.93 -11.58 -12.86
CA SER A 9 17.89 -12.99 -12.47
C SER A 9 16.44 -13.42 -12.24
N GLU A 10 15.98 -14.33 -13.10
CA GLU A 10 14.74 -15.13 -13.06
C GLU A 10 13.37 -14.39 -13.13
N LYS A 11 12.56 -14.81 -14.11
CA LYS A 11 11.16 -14.40 -14.28
C LYS A 11 10.27 -15.27 -13.39
N TYR A 12 9.62 -14.70 -12.39
CA TYR A 12 8.51 -15.35 -11.71
C TYR A 12 7.19 -14.58 -11.88
N ASN A 13 6.20 -15.33 -12.33
CA ASN A 13 4.76 -15.06 -12.40
C ASN A 13 4.28 -13.71 -12.98
N LYS A 14 3.74 -13.79 -14.19
CA LYS A 14 2.97 -12.74 -14.85
C LYS A 14 1.56 -12.69 -14.22
N LYS A 15 1.42 -12.09 -13.05
CA LYS A 15 0.12 -11.64 -12.53
C LYS A 15 0.08 -10.12 -12.48
N LEU A 16 -1.15 -9.59 -12.58
CA LEU A 16 -1.59 -8.22 -12.87
C LEU A 16 -1.00 -7.06 -12.01
N PHE A 17 0.01 -7.31 -11.18
CA PHE A 17 0.51 -6.39 -10.15
C PHE A 17 2.04 -6.18 -10.18
N GLY A 18 2.69 -6.49 -11.30
CA GLY A 18 4.09 -6.14 -11.59
C GLY A 18 5.08 -7.31 -11.54
N LEU A 19 6.22 -7.15 -12.21
CA LEU A 19 7.34 -8.09 -12.17
C LEU A 19 8.16 -7.90 -10.88
N ILE A 20 8.48 -8.99 -10.19
CA ILE A 20 9.45 -8.97 -9.08
C ILE A 20 10.82 -9.21 -9.68
N HIS A 21 11.78 -8.35 -9.33
CA HIS A 21 13.16 -8.49 -9.76
C HIS A 21 14.09 -8.47 -8.54
N HIS A 22 15.11 -9.32 -8.59
CA HIS A 22 16.23 -9.27 -7.66
C HIS A 22 17.31 -8.37 -8.26
N VAL A 23 17.70 -7.30 -7.57
CA VAL A 23 18.89 -6.51 -7.93
C VAL A 23 19.81 -6.37 -6.72
N GLN A 24 21.09 -6.57 -6.97
CA GLN A 24 22.16 -6.28 -6.02
C GLN A 24 22.56 -4.81 -6.16
N TYR A 25 22.62 -4.09 -5.05
CA TYR A 25 23.11 -2.71 -4.99
C TYR A 25 24.26 -2.63 -3.97
N ASN A 26 25.39 -2.06 -4.39
CA ASN A 26 26.58 -1.78 -3.57
C ASN A 26 27.07 -2.94 -2.67
N ASN A 27 27.21 -4.16 -3.21
CA ASN A 27 27.67 -5.36 -2.49
C ASN A 27 26.87 -5.73 -1.23
N ASN A 28 25.71 -5.10 -1.00
CA ASN A 28 24.75 -5.50 0.02
C ASN A 28 23.78 -6.54 -0.58
N PRO A 29 23.48 -7.63 0.16
CA PRO A 29 22.61 -8.68 -0.35
C PRO A 29 21.20 -8.14 -0.59
N CYS A 30 20.71 -8.38 -1.81
CA CYS A 30 19.31 -8.46 -2.22
C CYS A 30 18.38 -7.32 -1.74
N ILE A 31 18.38 -6.19 -2.46
CA ILE A 31 17.18 -5.33 -2.46
C ILE A 31 16.22 -5.99 -3.45
N ILE A 32 15.28 -6.77 -2.92
CA ILE A 32 14.14 -7.18 -3.72
C ILE A 32 13.29 -5.93 -3.89
N TYR A 33 12.85 -5.65 -5.12
CA TYR A 33 11.92 -4.55 -5.38
C TYR A 33 10.71 -5.06 -6.14
N LYS A 34 9.57 -4.45 -5.83
CA LYS A 34 8.32 -4.68 -6.54
C LYS A 34 8.19 -3.60 -7.62
N GLN A 35 8.05 -4.03 -8.87
CA GLN A 35 7.67 -3.12 -9.95
C GLN A 35 6.20 -2.74 -9.77
N LYS A 36 5.93 -1.45 -9.59
CA LYS A 36 4.56 -0.90 -9.61
C LYS A 36 4.53 0.06 -10.79
N TYR A 37 3.71 -0.25 -11.80
CA TYR A 37 3.54 0.49 -13.06
C TYR A 37 4.65 0.32 -14.11
N MET A 38 4.23 -0.08 -15.32
CA MET A 38 5.02 0.01 -16.55
C MET A 38 4.43 1.13 -17.40
N PHE A 39 5.21 2.20 -17.61
CA PHE A 39 4.79 3.32 -18.43
C PHE A 39 5.35 3.15 -19.85
N TYR A 40 4.47 2.85 -20.79
CA TYR A 40 4.77 2.81 -22.22
C TYR A 40 4.57 4.21 -22.82
N HIS A 41 5.52 4.68 -23.63
CA HIS A 41 5.47 6.00 -24.27
C HIS A 41 5.36 7.15 -23.27
N LEU A 42 6.49 7.64 -22.76
CA LEU A 42 6.51 8.85 -21.94
C LEU A 42 5.99 10.05 -22.73
N ASN A 43 4.77 10.48 -22.42
CA ASN A 43 4.30 11.81 -22.77
C ASN A 43 4.44 12.74 -21.56
N ASN A 44 4.23 14.03 -21.77
CA ASN A 44 4.35 15.04 -20.70
C ASN A 44 3.37 14.82 -19.53
N VAL A 45 2.25 14.14 -19.74
CA VAL A 45 1.27 13.82 -18.68
C VAL A 45 1.84 12.71 -17.79
N THR A 46 2.28 11.61 -18.38
CA THR A 46 2.88 10.48 -17.66
C THR A 46 4.11 10.89 -16.84
N VAL A 47 4.96 11.76 -17.41
CA VAL A 47 6.13 12.27 -16.68
C VAL A 47 5.70 13.10 -15.46
N LYS A 48 4.67 13.94 -15.60
CA LYS A 48 4.13 14.73 -14.47
C LYS A 48 3.57 13.85 -13.37
N GLU A 49 2.88 12.76 -13.72
CA GLU A 49 2.35 11.78 -12.76
C GLU A 49 3.48 11.08 -12.00
N ILE A 50 4.51 10.59 -12.69
CA ILE A 50 5.67 9.95 -12.06
C ILE A 50 6.39 10.92 -11.12
N VAL A 51 6.64 12.16 -11.58
CA VAL A 51 7.30 13.18 -10.77
C VAL A 51 6.46 13.55 -9.55
N HIS A 52 5.13 13.58 -9.68
CA HIS A 52 4.22 13.83 -8.57
C HIS A 52 4.30 12.72 -7.51
N GLU A 53 4.22 11.46 -7.93
CA GLU A 53 4.33 10.28 -7.06
C GLU A 53 5.68 10.23 -6.31
N LEU A 54 6.78 10.48 -7.03
CA LEU A 54 8.12 10.56 -6.43
C LEU A 54 8.23 11.67 -5.40
N LYS A 55 7.63 12.83 -5.66
CA LYS A 55 7.62 13.95 -4.69
C LYS A 55 6.85 13.59 -3.43
N ILE A 56 5.72 12.90 -3.56
CA ILE A 56 4.92 12.42 -2.43
C ILE A 56 5.74 11.43 -1.61
N HIS A 57 6.29 10.38 -2.23
CA HIS A 57 7.07 9.37 -1.51
C HIS A 57 8.25 9.96 -0.77
N ARG A 58 8.97 10.93 -1.37
CA ARG A 58 10.10 11.60 -0.70
C ARG A 58 9.70 12.37 0.57
N LYS A 59 8.46 12.85 0.68
CA LYS A 59 8.00 13.54 1.90
C LYS A 59 7.82 12.58 3.07
N VAL A 60 7.48 11.32 2.77
CA VAL A 60 7.08 10.33 3.79
C VAL A 60 8.06 9.16 3.93
N ASP A 61 9.19 9.20 3.21
CA ASP A 61 10.23 8.15 3.19
C ASP A 61 10.89 7.91 4.55
N TYR A 62 10.65 8.78 5.52
CA TYR A 62 11.15 8.63 6.89
C TYR A 62 10.33 7.65 7.74
N HIS A 63 9.18 7.18 7.27
CA HIS A 63 8.22 6.44 8.09
C HIS A 63 8.22 4.94 7.78
N ASP A 64 8.59 4.12 8.78
CA ASP A 64 8.81 2.67 8.62
C ASP A 64 7.59 1.87 8.14
N ASN A 65 6.36 2.36 8.37
CA ASN A 65 5.13 1.71 7.90
C ASN A 65 4.69 2.13 6.47
N ILE A 66 5.53 2.85 5.74
CA ILE A 66 5.28 3.23 4.34
C ILE A 66 6.37 2.58 3.47
N ILE A 67 5.95 1.84 2.44
CA ILE A 67 6.87 1.20 1.49
C ILE A 67 7.76 2.27 0.85
N ARG A 68 9.07 2.10 1.01
CA ARG A 68 10.06 3.03 0.46
C ARG A 68 10.07 3.03 -1.07
N CYS A 69 10.18 4.22 -1.65
CA CYS A 69 10.46 4.41 -3.07
C CYS A 69 11.95 4.74 -3.27
N TYR A 70 12.68 3.85 -3.94
CA TYR A 70 14.10 4.04 -4.24
C TYR A 70 14.35 4.93 -5.46
N GLY A 71 13.35 5.09 -6.33
CA GLY A 71 13.43 5.95 -7.51
C GLY A 71 12.82 5.30 -8.74
N ILE A 72 13.39 5.63 -9.91
CA ILE A 72 12.97 5.10 -11.21
C ILE A 72 14.08 4.30 -11.87
N THR A 73 13.70 3.31 -12.66
CA THR A 73 14.58 2.60 -13.59
C THR A 73 13.97 2.60 -14.98
N SER A 74 14.80 2.40 -16.00
CA SER A 74 14.37 2.29 -17.39
C SER A 74 14.87 0.98 -18.00
N THR A 75 14.01 0.32 -18.78
CA THR A 75 14.38 -0.87 -19.54
C THR A 75 14.04 -0.65 -21.01
N GLU A 76 14.93 -1.07 -21.90
CA GLU A 76 14.67 -1.07 -23.34
C GLU A 76 13.88 -2.34 -23.72
N TYR A 77 12.71 -2.17 -24.32
CA TYR A 77 11.93 -3.27 -24.91
C TYR A 77 11.38 -2.83 -26.26
N HIS A 78 11.68 -3.56 -27.33
CA HIS A 78 11.25 -3.23 -28.71
C HIS A 78 11.50 -1.77 -29.11
N ASN A 79 12.71 -1.25 -28.87
CA ASN A 79 13.10 0.14 -29.18
C ASN A 79 12.32 1.24 -28.44
N ASN A 80 11.57 0.90 -27.39
CA ASN A 80 10.93 1.86 -26.50
C ASN A 80 11.53 1.77 -25.08
N ASN A 81 11.79 2.94 -24.51
CA ASN A 81 12.16 3.05 -23.10
C ASN A 81 10.91 2.91 -22.24
N ASN A 82 10.87 1.84 -21.44
CA ASN A 82 9.84 1.65 -20.42
C ASN A 82 10.40 2.12 -19.08
N TYR A 83 9.65 2.97 -18.39
CA TYR A 83 10.03 3.49 -17.08
C TYR A 83 9.21 2.80 -16.00
N MET A 84 9.86 2.57 -14.86
CA MET A 84 9.31 1.81 -13.74
C MET A 84 9.73 2.45 -12.42
N LEU A 85 8.88 2.37 -11.40
CA LEU A 85 9.25 2.71 -10.03
C LEU A 85 9.93 1.52 -9.34
N VAL A 86 11.02 1.81 -8.62
CA VAL A 86 11.75 0.85 -7.79
C VAL A 86 11.25 1.03 -6.36
N MET A 87 10.48 0.07 -5.86
CA MET A 87 9.85 0.12 -4.53
C MET A 87 10.40 -0.99 -3.63
N GLU A 88 10.45 -0.76 -2.32
CA GLU A 88 10.72 -1.81 -1.34
C GLU A 88 9.79 -3.02 -1.49
N TYR A 89 10.37 -4.20 -1.33
CA TYR A 89 9.65 -5.46 -1.46
C TYR A 89 9.03 -5.91 -0.14
N ALA A 90 7.70 -5.97 -0.12
CA ALA A 90 6.94 -6.67 0.89
C ALA A 90 6.91 -8.18 0.58
N ASN A 91 7.68 -8.95 1.33
CA ASN A 91 7.93 -10.38 1.09
C ASN A 91 6.73 -11.31 1.23
N SER A 92 5.61 -10.81 1.75
CA SER A 92 4.40 -11.60 2.01
C SER A 92 3.18 -11.17 1.17
N GLY A 93 3.44 -10.44 0.07
CA GLY A 93 2.38 -9.96 -0.82
C GLY A 93 1.61 -8.78 -0.25
N ASN A 94 0.37 -8.59 -0.71
CA ASN A 94 -0.53 -7.57 -0.16
C ASN A 94 -1.27 -8.09 1.09
N LEU A 95 -1.83 -7.17 1.86
CA LEU A 95 -2.55 -7.46 3.11
C LEU A 95 -3.63 -8.52 2.92
N GLN A 96 -4.40 -8.45 1.83
CA GLN A 96 -5.44 -9.44 1.54
C GLN A 96 -4.87 -10.86 1.37
N SER A 97 -3.83 -11.03 0.55
CA SER A 97 -3.21 -12.33 0.31
C SER A 97 -2.58 -12.89 1.59
N TYR A 98 -1.98 -12.00 2.38
CA TYR A 98 -1.40 -12.36 3.67
C TYR A 98 -2.46 -12.87 4.65
N LEU A 99 -3.57 -12.13 4.79
CA LEU A 99 -4.67 -12.49 5.68
C LEU A 99 -5.34 -13.79 5.23
N LYS A 100 -5.59 -14.00 3.93
CA LYS A 100 -6.16 -15.25 3.40
C LYS A 100 -5.39 -16.51 3.82
N ILE A 101 -4.08 -16.41 4.03
CA ILE A 101 -3.21 -17.55 4.38
C ILE A 101 -3.01 -17.68 5.90
N ASN A 102 -3.00 -16.56 6.62
CA ASN A 102 -2.55 -16.52 8.01
C ASN A 102 -3.63 -16.13 9.02
N PHE A 103 -4.87 -15.88 8.61
CA PHE A 103 -5.92 -15.36 9.49
C PHE A 103 -6.09 -16.15 10.80
N ASP A 104 -6.07 -17.48 10.71
CA ASP A 104 -6.25 -18.38 11.85
C ASP A 104 -5.01 -18.50 12.74
N LYS A 105 -3.84 -18.08 12.24
CA LYS A 105 -2.57 -18.08 12.99
C LYS A 105 -2.32 -16.77 13.73
N LEU A 106 -2.99 -15.70 13.31
CA LEU A 106 -2.83 -14.37 13.90
C LEU A 106 -3.61 -14.28 15.20
N THR A 107 -2.91 -13.91 16.27
CA THR A 107 -3.53 -13.53 17.54
C THR A 107 -4.25 -12.20 17.38
N TRP A 108 -5.05 -11.82 18.39
CA TRP A 108 -5.63 -10.48 18.41
C TRP A 108 -4.55 -9.40 18.52
N ASP A 109 -3.50 -9.62 19.30
CA ASP A 109 -2.39 -8.67 19.44
C ASP A 109 -1.69 -8.43 18.09
N ASP A 110 -1.50 -9.46 17.27
CA ASP A 110 -0.98 -9.31 15.91
C ASP A 110 -1.90 -8.42 15.06
N LYS A 111 -3.22 -8.64 15.14
CA LYS A 111 -4.22 -7.85 14.39
C LYS A 111 -4.26 -6.39 14.86
N TYR A 112 -4.19 -6.15 16.17
CA TYR A 112 -4.08 -4.80 16.74
C TYR A 112 -2.80 -4.10 16.26
N ASN A 113 -1.66 -4.79 16.29
CA ASN A 113 -0.39 -4.25 15.81
C ASN A 113 -0.45 -3.89 14.32
N MET A 114 -1.06 -4.73 13.49
CA MET A 114 -1.27 -4.44 12.06
C MET A 114 -2.16 -3.20 11.86
N ALA A 115 -3.27 -3.09 12.60
CA ALA A 115 -4.15 -1.92 12.56
C ALA A 115 -3.42 -0.64 13.01
N TYR A 116 -2.62 -0.73 14.07
CA TYR A 116 -1.80 0.37 14.57
C TYR A 116 -0.78 0.85 13.53
N GLN A 117 -0.04 -0.07 12.90
CA GLN A 117 0.93 0.28 11.85
C GLN A 117 0.27 0.98 10.65
N LEU A 118 -0.90 0.51 10.22
CA LEU A 118 -1.68 1.16 9.17
C LEU A 118 -2.14 2.56 9.60
N ALA A 119 -2.63 2.70 10.83
CA ALA A 119 -3.04 3.98 11.36
C ALA A 119 -1.87 4.98 11.46
N CYS A 120 -0.67 4.52 11.83
CA CYS A 120 0.55 5.33 11.84
C CYS A 120 0.90 5.81 10.43
N ALA A 121 0.87 4.93 9.43
CA ALA A 121 1.12 5.29 8.04
C ALA A 121 0.13 6.36 7.52
N VAL A 122 -1.17 6.19 7.78
CA VAL A 122 -2.19 7.16 7.36
C VAL A 122 -2.04 8.49 8.12
N SER A 123 -1.69 8.45 9.40
CA SER A 123 -1.41 9.64 10.20
C SER A 123 -0.21 10.42 9.65
N CYS A 124 0.86 9.72 9.27
CA CYS A 124 2.01 10.30 8.59
C CYS A 124 1.62 11.02 7.28
N LEU A 125 0.82 10.36 6.43
CA LEU A 125 0.32 10.97 5.19
C LEU A 125 -0.48 12.24 5.46
N HIS A 126 -1.43 12.18 6.41
CA HIS A 126 -2.28 13.31 6.75
C HIS A 126 -1.49 14.49 7.33
N LYS A 127 -0.44 14.23 8.12
CA LYS A 127 0.46 15.27 8.66
C LYS A 127 1.16 16.05 7.54
N GLU A 128 1.54 15.37 6.47
CA GLU A 128 2.15 15.96 5.27
C GLU A 128 1.13 16.56 4.28
N GLY A 129 -0.17 16.60 4.65
CA GLY A 129 -1.26 17.09 3.82
C GLY A 129 -1.61 16.18 2.64
N ILE A 130 -1.24 14.90 2.72
CA ILE A 130 -1.49 13.90 1.67
C ILE A 130 -2.75 13.09 2.03
N ILE A 131 -3.69 13.02 1.10
CA ILE A 131 -4.88 12.17 1.21
C ILE A 131 -4.63 10.93 0.33
N HIS A 132 -4.66 9.73 0.92
CA HIS A 132 -4.37 8.48 0.19
C HIS A 132 -5.40 8.17 -0.91
N ARG A 133 -6.68 8.53 -0.69
CA ARG A 133 -7.84 8.37 -1.57
C ARG A 133 -8.29 6.93 -1.88
N ASP A 134 -7.37 5.99 -1.98
CA ASP A 134 -7.69 4.60 -2.36
C ASP A 134 -6.94 3.60 -1.46
N LEU A 135 -7.21 3.67 -0.16
CA LEU A 135 -6.60 2.76 0.81
C LEU A 135 -7.39 1.45 0.83
N HIS A 136 -6.83 0.39 0.24
CA HIS A 136 -7.48 -0.92 0.15
C HIS A 136 -6.51 -2.08 0.38
N SER A 137 -7.03 -3.22 0.86
CA SER A 137 -6.24 -4.44 1.12
C SER A 137 -5.87 -5.22 -0.16
N GLY A 138 -6.57 -4.95 -1.26
CA GLY A 138 -6.35 -5.56 -2.58
C GLY A 138 -7.60 -6.12 -3.25
N GLU A 139 -8.76 -6.09 -2.58
CA GLU A 139 -10.03 -6.55 -3.18
C GLU A 139 -10.53 -5.53 -4.20
N GLN A 140 -11.09 -6.03 -5.30
CA GLN A 140 -11.84 -5.21 -6.24
C GLN A 140 -13.28 -5.11 -5.74
N TYR A 141 -13.84 -3.91 -5.81
CA TYR A 141 -15.24 -3.63 -5.48
C TYR A 141 -15.99 -3.27 -6.75
N ASP A 142 -17.23 -3.74 -6.86
CA ASP A 142 -18.12 -3.39 -7.97
C ASP A 142 -19.02 -2.21 -7.62
N VAL A 143 -19.79 -1.75 -8.61
CA VAL A 143 -20.71 -0.61 -8.45
C VAL A 143 -21.84 -0.96 -7.48
N ASP A 144 -22.23 -2.23 -7.41
CA ASP A 144 -23.30 -2.70 -6.53
C ASP A 144 -22.90 -2.53 -5.06
N LEU A 145 -21.69 -2.91 -4.68
CA LEU A 145 -21.17 -2.71 -3.33
C LEU A 145 -21.11 -1.21 -2.95
N ILE A 146 -20.71 -0.34 -3.87
CA ILE A 146 -20.69 1.11 -3.64
C ILE A 146 -22.11 1.62 -3.34
N LEU A 147 -23.10 1.16 -4.11
CA LEU A 147 -24.51 1.52 -3.91
C LEU A 147 -25.01 1.01 -2.55
N GLU A 148 -24.71 -0.23 -2.18
CA GLU A 148 -25.12 -0.80 -0.89
C GLU A 148 -24.50 -0.04 0.30
N ILE A 149 -23.20 0.29 0.24
CA ILE A 149 -22.53 1.09 1.29
C ILE A 149 -23.17 2.47 1.41
N SER A 150 -23.56 3.09 0.28
CA SER A 150 -24.24 4.38 0.25
C SER A 150 -25.64 4.31 0.88
N GLN A 151 -26.28 3.15 0.83
CA GLN A 151 -27.57 2.86 1.45
C GLN A 151 -27.45 2.45 2.93
N GLY A 152 -26.22 2.34 3.45
CA GLY A 152 -25.94 2.07 4.85
C GLY A 152 -25.47 0.65 5.15
N LEU A 153 -25.12 -0.16 4.14
CA LEU A 153 -24.45 -1.43 4.37
C LEU A 153 -23.16 -1.20 5.18
N ARG A 154 -23.02 -1.94 6.27
CA ARG A 154 -21.83 -2.03 7.13
C ARG A 154 -21.59 -3.49 7.45
N GLU A 155 -20.35 -3.88 7.70
CA GLU A 155 -20.09 -5.28 8.04
C GLU A 155 -20.74 -5.60 9.39
N THR A 156 -21.21 -6.84 9.50
CA THR A 156 -21.73 -7.37 10.76
C THR A 156 -20.57 -7.73 11.69
N VAL A 157 -20.78 -7.56 13.00
CA VAL A 157 -19.76 -7.94 14.00
C VAL A 157 -19.35 -9.40 13.81
N VAL A 158 -18.05 -9.62 13.60
CA VAL A 158 -17.48 -10.97 13.42
C VAL A 158 -17.42 -11.68 14.78
N PRO A 159 -18.03 -12.87 14.93
CA PRO A 159 -18.00 -13.62 16.18
C PRO A 159 -16.58 -13.88 16.69
N GLY A 160 -16.35 -13.74 18.00
CA GLY A 160 -15.04 -13.90 18.62
C GLY A 160 -14.12 -12.66 18.56
N THR A 161 -14.62 -11.54 18.05
CA THR A 161 -13.89 -10.26 18.08
C THR A 161 -13.95 -9.60 19.46
N PRO A 162 -12.82 -9.16 20.03
CA PRO A 162 -12.77 -8.41 21.28
C PRO A 162 -13.66 -7.18 21.23
N GLU A 163 -14.41 -6.93 22.29
CA GLU A 163 -15.39 -5.86 22.35
C GLU A 163 -14.76 -4.47 22.11
N GLU A 164 -13.53 -4.27 22.61
CA GLU A 164 -12.76 -3.05 22.39
C GLU A 164 -12.43 -2.85 20.90
N TYR A 165 -12.02 -3.91 20.20
CA TYR A 165 -11.77 -3.85 18.76
C TYR A 165 -13.06 -3.53 17.99
N VAL A 166 -14.19 -4.13 18.39
CA VAL A 166 -15.51 -3.83 17.83
C VAL A 166 -15.83 -2.34 17.96
N LYS A 167 -15.64 -1.76 19.15
CA LYS A 167 -15.88 -0.32 19.37
C LYS A 167 -15.02 0.55 18.45
N ILE A 168 -13.77 0.16 18.20
CA ILE A 168 -12.85 0.92 17.34
C ILE A 168 -13.34 0.91 15.89
N TYR A 169 -13.45 -0.27 15.25
CA TYR A 169 -13.78 -0.30 13.82
C TYR A 169 -15.21 0.16 13.55
N THR A 170 -16.15 -0.08 14.48
CA THR A 170 -17.52 0.40 14.31
C THR A 170 -17.64 1.91 14.36
N LYS A 171 -16.80 2.58 15.15
CA LYS A 171 -16.72 4.04 15.17
C LYS A 171 -16.04 4.60 13.91
N CYS A 172 -15.03 3.90 13.39
CA CYS A 172 -14.31 4.30 12.16
C CYS A 172 -15.20 4.31 10.90
N TRP A 173 -16.22 3.47 10.83
CA TRP A 173 -17.12 3.40 9.67
C TRP A 173 -18.51 3.99 9.94
N ASP A 174 -18.66 4.89 10.93
CA ASP A 174 -19.96 5.47 11.29
C ASP A 174 -20.72 5.97 10.04
N ARG A 175 -22.05 5.84 10.06
CA ARG A 175 -22.87 6.27 8.93
C ARG A 175 -22.64 7.75 8.64
N GLU A 176 -22.62 8.57 9.68
CA GLU A 176 -22.38 10.00 9.57
C GLU A 176 -20.88 10.28 9.54
N PRO A 177 -20.33 10.84 8.44
CA PRO A 177 -18.90 11.10 8.31
C PRO A 177 -18.31 11.95 9.44
N ASP A 178 -19.09 12.91 9.95
CA ASP A 178 -18.66 13.82 11.02
C ASP A 178 -18.53 13.13 12.39
N ASN A 179 -19.17 11.97 12.57
CA ASN A 179 -19.02 11.16 13.78
C ASN A 179 -17.76 10.27 13.74
N ARG A 180 -17.14 10.12 12.55
CA ARG A 180 -15.96 9.27 12.41
C ARG A 180 -14.76 9.94 13.07
N PRO A 181 -13.91 9.15 13.74
CA PRO A 181 -12.70 9.67 14.35
C PRO A 181 -11.72 10.14 13.27
N THR A 182 -10.98 11.19 13.58
CA THR A 182 -9.74 11.50 12.86
C THR A 182 -8.75 10.36 13.03
N ILE A 183 -7.79 10.23 12.11
CA ILE A 183 -6.76 9.19 12.23
C ILE A 183 -5.97 9.27 13.54
N TYR A 184 -5.77 10.49 14.07
CA TYR A 184 -5.14 10.71 15.36
C TYR A 184 -5.97 10.15 16.53
N GLN A 185 -7.30 10.30 16.47
CA GLN A 185 -8.20 9.70 17.47
C GLN A 185 -8.23 8.18 17.33
N SER A 186 -8.24 7.64 16.10
CA SER A 186 -8.14 6.19 15.87
C SER A 186 -6.85 5.59 16.42
N LEU A 187 -5.72 6.29 16.27
CA LEU A 187 -4.44 5.90 16.87
C LEU A 187 -4.52 5.83 18.40
N ILE A 188 -5.13 6.84 19.05
CA ILE A 188 -5.29 6.84 20.51
C ILE A 188 -6.17 5.69 20.99
N MET A 189 -7.19 5.30 20.22
CA MET A 189 -8.04 4.17 20.57
C MET A 189 -7.36 2.80 20.39
N LEU A 190 -6.22 2.74 19.68
CA LEU A 190 -5.43 1.52 19.46
C LEU A 190 -4.28 1.36 20.47
N LEU A 191 -4.10 2.32 21.39
CA LEU A 191 -3.11 2.31 22.48
C LEU A 191 -3.75 1.88 23.80
#